data_AF-A0AAD7ZPX3-F1
#
_entry.id   AF-A0AAD7ZPX3-F1
#
_cell.length_a   1.000
_cell.length_b   1.000
_cell.length_c   1.000
_cell.angle_alpha   90.00
_cell.angle_beta   90.00
_cell.angle_gamma   90.00
#
_symmetry.space_group_name_H-M   'P 1'
#
loop_
_entity.id
_entity.type
_entity.pdbx_description
1 polymer ?
#
loop_
_entity_poly.entity_id
_entity_poly.type
_entity_poly.pdbx_seq_one_letter_code
_entity_poly.pdbx_strand_id
1 'polypeptide(L)'
;MWCFYLLCVFLATVSTGTCQCEIPKHHTEIGCQPVHDDDPECPTRFDCDHLTTRNSSKCHYKGISYDLGEQVYAEDICLDACTCTDYGFDYGVNWHCPSVDCSLGTTIAGYECYKQHSFDRCCGENFCYAPDEELPVVQCEYNNVTYLHGQHIETGVPCVKCICEPEFDGTLDGPGCTTTYDRHSIELHGSTLISAGCAPIYYDISPQCLYTYICPVGGEYVVTPDNSTESDYKCTFGDLTFNVGEKLFTWAISECAECTCSTPTLLTCLWNTECGTL
;
A
#
# COMPACT_ATOMS: atom_id res chain seq x y z
N MET A 1 42.45 25.37 -53.42
CA MET A 1 41.28 26.02 -52.80
C MET A 1 40.19 24.98 -52.62
N TRP A 2 40.27 24.18 -51.55
CA TRP A 2 39.27 23.16 -51.18
C TRP A 2 39.04 23.33 -49.69
N CYS A 3 37.87 23.85 -49.35
CA CYS A 3 37.45 24.21 -47.99
C CYS A 3 36.73 22.99 -47.41
N PHE A 4 37.33 22.31 -46.44
CA PHE A 4 36.67 21.25 -45.69
C PHE A 4 35.71 21.89 -44.68
N TYR A 5 34.41 21.74 -44.92
CA TYR A 5 33.35 22.07 -43.97
C TYR A 5 33.34 20.99 -42.88
N LEU A 6 33.87 21.31 -41.69
CA LEU A 6 33.70 20.53 -40.47
C LEU A 6 32.30 20.82 -39.92
N LEU A 7 31.36 19.91 -40.18
CA LEU A 7 30.03 19.91 -39.60
C LEU A 7 30.14 19.50 -38.12
N CYS A 8 30.02 20.49 -37.21
CA CYS A 8 29.82 20.25 -35.79
C CYS A 8 28.44 19.62 -35.57
N VAL A 9 28.40 18.31 -35.34
CA VAL A 9 27.22 17.62 -34.83
C VAL A 9 27.10 17.94 -33.35
N PHE A 10 26.23 18.89 -33.00
CA PHE A 10 25.77 19.08 -31.62
C PHE A 10 24.90 17.88 -31.27
N LEU A 11 25.45 16.93 -30.52
CA LEU A 11 24.67 15.94 -29.78
C LEU A 11 23.94 16.72 -28.67
N ALA A 12 22.68 17.07 -28.93
CA ALA A 12 21.76 17.47 -27.88
C ALA A 12 21.60 16.25 -26.96
N THR A 13 22.26 16.30 -25.81
CA THR A 13 21.97 15.38 -24.70
C THR A 13 20.54 15.66 -24.27
N VAL A 14 19.61 14.83 -24.73
CA VAL A 14 18.26 14.75 -24.15
C VAL A 14 18.48 14.29 -22.72
N SER A 15 18.44 15.26 -21.80
CA SER A 15 18.21 15.01 -20.40
C SER A 15 16.85 14.34 -20.29
N THR A 16 16.81 13.01 -20.28
CA THR A 16 15.64 12.27 -19.81
C THR A 16 15.55 12.52 -18.31
N GLY A 17 15.01 13.69 -17.93
CA GLY A 17 14.44 13.85 -16.61
C GLY A 17 13.28 12.87 -16.56
N THR A 18 13.43 11.80 -15.79
CA THR A 18 12.34 10.89 -15.49
C THR A 18 11.31 11.70 -14.70
N CYS A 19 10.24 12.15 -15.36
CA CYS A 19 9.09 12.72 -14.68
C CYS A 19 8.33 11.55 -14.07
N GLN A 20 8.79 11.09 -12.90
CA GLN A 20 8.14 10.02 -12.18
C GLN A 20 6.85 10.59 -11.58
N CYS A 21 5.74 10.39 -12.28
CA CYS A 21 4.42 10.77 -11.81
C CYS A 21 4.12 10.00 -10.53
N GLU A 22 3.79 10.69 -9.44
CA GLU A 22 3.32 10.04 -8.23
C GLU A 22 1.87 9.57 -8.46
N ILE A 23 1.72 8.35 -8.98
CA ILE A 23 0.41 7.72 -9.18
C ILE A 23 -0.02 7.08 -7.87
N PRO A 24 -1.16 7.51 -7.29
CA PRO A 24 -1.74 6.88 -6.12
C PRO A 24 -2.03 5.40 -6.41
N LYS A 25 -1.53 4.50 -5.55
CA LYS A 25 -1.63 3.05 -5.77
C LYS A 25 -3.06 2.53 -5.92
N HIS A 26 -4.03 3.16 -5.24
CA HIS A 26 -5.41 2.68 -5.27
C HIS A 26 -5.98 2.57 -6.68
N HIS A 27 -5.63 3.49 -7.59
CA HIS A 27 -6.12 3.46 -8.97
C HIS A 27 -5.72 2.19 -9.69
N THR A 28 -4.44 1.82 -9.62
CA THR A 28 -3.93 0.62 -10.28
C THR A 28 -4.42 -0.64 -9.57
N GLU A 29 -4.50 -0.61 -8.24
CA GLU A 29 -4.93 -1.75 -7.44
C GLU A 29 -6.40 -2.15 -7.67
N ILE A 30 -7.30 -1.17 -7.76
CA ILE A 30 -8.73 -1.42 -8.03
C ILE A 30 -9.04 -1.57 -9.54
N GLY A 31 -8.01 -1.54 -10.38
CA GLY A 31 -8.10 -1.78 -11.82
C GLY A 31 -8.59 -0.61 -12.66
N CYS A 32 -8.53 0.62 -12.14
CA CYS A 32 -8.81 1.80 -12.96
C CYS A 32 -7.78 1.95 -14.08
N GLN A 33 -8.24 2.41 -15.24
CA GLN A 33 -7.40 2.54 -16.42
C GLN A 33 -6.83 3.97 -16.52
N PRO A 34 -5.51 4.14 -16.71
CA PRO A 34 -4.93 5.46 -16.92
C PRO A 34 -5.41 6.05 -18.24
N VAL A 35 -5.75 7.33 -18.24
CA VAL A 35 -6.10 8.09 -19.43
C VAL A 35 -5.09 9.20 -19.63
N HIS A 36 -4.54 9.26 -20.84
CA HIS A 36 -3.55 10.24 -21.26
C HIS A 36 -4.17 11.11 -22.34
N ASP A 37 -4.27 12.41 -22.10
CA ASP A 37 -4.71 13.35 -23.13
C ASP A 37 -3.50 13.86 -23.93
N ASP A 38 -2.75 14.82 -23.38
CA ASP A 38 -1.64 15.50 -24.06
C ASP A 38 -0.25 14.98 -23.65
N ASP A 39 -0.14 14.39 -22.45
CA ASP A 39 1.10 13.87 -21.87
C ASP A 39 1.10 12.33 -21.87
N PRO A 40 1.99 11.67 -22.64
CA PRO A 40 2.09 10.21 -22.62
C PRO A 40 2.80 9.65 -21.37
N GLU A 41 3.49 10.49 -20.59
CA GLU A 41 4.26 10.08 -19.41
C GLU A 41 3.37 10.00 -18.16
N CYS A 42 2.57 11.05 -17.89
CA CYS A 42 1.65 11.08 -16.76
C CYS A 42 0.18 10.99 -17.17
N PRO A 43 -0.65 10.13 -16.53
CA PRO A 43 -2.08 10.13 -16.78
C PRO A 43 -2.69 11.44 -16.29
N THR A 44 -3.59 12.02 -17.09
CA THR A 44 -4.37 13.21 -16.68
C THR A 44 -5.53 12.84 -15.78
N ARG A 45 -6.00 11.59 -15.88
CA ARG A 45 -7.03 10.99 -15.02
C ARG A 45 -6.99 9.47 -15.08
N PHE A 46 -7.80 8.84 -14.24
CA PHE A 46 -8.13 7.43 -14.26
C PHE A 46 -9.62 7.21 -14.51
N ASP A 47 -9.91 6.28 -15.42
CA ASP A 47 -11.25 5.74 -15.64
C ASP A 47 -11.52 4.62 -14.63
N CYS A 48 -12.49 4.85 -13.75
CA CYS A 48 -12.92 3.94 -12.70
C CYS A 48 -14.40 3.56 -12.83
N ASP A 49 -15.02 3.76 -14.01
CA ASP A 49 -16.47 3.57 -14.20
C ASP A 49 -16.92 2.13 -13.94
N HIS A 50 -16.02 1.16 -14.12
CA HIS A 50 -16.27 -0.26 -13.82
C HIS A 50 -16.65 -0.47 -12.36
N LEU A 51 -16.18 0.36 -11.43
CA LEU A 51 -16.50 0.24 -10.00
C LEU A 51 -17.99 0.40 -9.74
N THR A 52 -18.66 1.32 -10.45
CA THR A 52 -20.10 1.59 -10.29
C THR A 52 -20.99 0.50 -10.87
N THR A 53 -20.44 -0.30 -11.79
CA THR A 53 -21.15 -1.38 -12.47
C THR A 53 -20.80 -2.76 -11.93
N ARG A 54 -19.95 -2.84 -10.88
CA ARG A 54 -19.60 -4.10 -10.23
C ARG A 54 -20.83 -4.82 -9.72
N ASN A 55 -20.88 -6.11 -10.00
CA ASN A 55 -21.91 -6.97 -9.44
C ASN A 55 -21.70 -7.07 -7.92
N SER A 56 -22.62 -6.50 -7.15
CA SER A 56 -22.62 -6.51 -5.68
C SER A 56 -22.89 -7.89 -5.06
N SER A 57 -23.25 -8.88 -5.88
CA SER A 57 -23.39 -10.28 -5.47
C SER A 57 -22.11 -11.11 -5.70
N LYS A 58 -21.01 -10.48 -6.09
CA LYS A 58 -19.71 -11.12 -6.35
C LYS A 58 -18.59 -10.37 -5.64
N CYS A 59 -17.53 -11.10 -5.27
CA CYS A 59 -16.29 -10.48 -4.82
C CYS A 59 -15.43 -10.11 -6.03
N HIS A 60 -14.57 -9.10 -5.88
CA HIS A 60 -13.65 -8.66 -6.92
C HIS A 60 -12.25 -8.59 -6.35
N TYR A 61 -11.26 -9.08 -7.10
CA TYR A 61 -9.84 -9.01 -6.73
C TYR A 61 -8.95 -9.00 -7.99
N LYS A 62 -8.03 -8.03 -8.06
CA LYS A 62 -7.15 -7.70 -9.19
C LYS A 62 -7.92 -7.62 -10.52
N GLY A 63 -9.11 -7.02 -10.49
CA GLY A 63 -9.99 -6.87 -11.67
C GLY A 63 -10.74 -8.12 -12.12
N ILE A 64 -10.67 -9.23 -11.37
CA ILE A 64 -11.39 -10.48 -11.64
C ILE A 64 -12.57 -10.59 -10.68
N SER A 65 -13.73 -11.06 -11.17
CA SER A 65 -14.91 -11.32 -10.36
C SER A 65 -15.02 -12.79 -9.94
N TYR A 66 -15.43 -13.02 -8.70
CA TYR A 66 -15.51 -14.33 -8.05
C TYR A 66 -16.91 -14.59 -7.51
N ASP A 67 -17.39 -15.81 -7.70
CA ASP A 67 -18.66 -16.29 -7.16
C ASP A 67 -18.54 -16.65 -5.67
N LEU A 68 -19.69 -16.70 -4.97
CA LEU A 68 -19.73 -17.09 -3.57
C LEU A 68 -19.10 -18.47 -3.35
N GLY A 69 -18.22 -18.56 -2.35
CA GLY A 69 -17.46 -19.76 -2.02
C GLY A 69 -16.17 -19.95 -2.83
N GLU A 70 -15.92 -19.16 -3.88
CA GLU A 70 -14.63 -19.17 -4.55
C GLU A 70 -13.53 -18.57 -3.68
N GLN A 71 -12.31 -19.04 -3.90
CA GLN A 71 -11.14 -18.70 -3.11
C GLN A 71 -10.08 -18.02 -3.95
N VAL A 72 -9.40 -17.04 -3.34
CA VAL A 72 -8.16 -16.48 -3.85
C VAL A 72 -7.04 -16.69 -2.84
N TYR A 73 -5.85 -16.95 -3.37
CA TYR A 73 -4.63 -17.02 -2.59
C TYR A 73 -3.90 -15.69 -2.78
N ALA A 74 -3.77 -14.94 -1.69
CA ALA A 74 -2.89 -13.80 -1.67
C ALA A 74 -1.43 -14.28 -1.78
N GLU A 75 -0.54 -13.39 -2.21
CA GLU A 75 0.90 -13.63 -2.18
C GLU A 75 1.42 -13.62 -0.73
N ASP A 76 0.70 -12.95 0.18
CA ASP A 76 0.99 -13.01 1.62
C ASP A 76 0.58 -14.36 2.21
N ILE A 77 1.60 -15.15 2.56
CA ILE A 77 1.49 -16.47 3.22
C ILE A 77 0.76 -16.45 4.58
N CYS A 78 0.57 -15.27 5.18
CA CYS A 78 -0.20 -15.08 6.41
C CYS A 78 -1.70 -14.91 6.18
N LEU A 79 -2.10 -14.70 4.93
CA LEU A 79 -3.49 -14.77 4.52
C LEU A 79 -3.74 -16.19 4.03
N ASP A 80 -4.52 -16.95 4.80
CA ASP A 80 -5.07 -18.22 4.29
C ASP A 80 -6.05 -17.91 3.14
N ALA A 81 -6.59 -18.95 2.50
CA ALA A 81 -7.49 -18.80 1.36
C ALA A 81 -8.64 -17.81 1.65
N CYS A 82 -8.58 -16.64 1.02
CA CYS A 82 -9.62 -15.62 1.10
C CYS A 82 -10.84 -16.16 0.37
N THR A 83 -11.96 -16.33 1.07
CA THR A 83 -13.18 -16.93 0.52
C THR A 83 -14.24 -15.86 0.29
N CYS A 84 -14.80 -15.82 -0.92
CA CYS A 84 -15.89 -14.89 -1.23
C CYS A 84 -17.17 -15.27 -0.46
N THR A 85 -17.63 -14.39 0.42
CA THR A 85 -18.66 -14.70 1.42
C THR A 85 -19.75 -13.63 1.45
N ASP A 86 -21.01 -14.05 1.58
CA ASP A 86 -22.12 -13.14 1.85
C ASP A 86 -22.31 -12.99 3.36
N TYR A 87 -22.07 -11.78 3.87
CA TYR A 87 -22.26 -11.43 5.28
C TYR A 87 -23.66 -10.86 5.57
N GLY A 88 -24.56 -10.87 4.60
CA GLY A 88 -25.94 -10.42 4.73
C GLY A 88 -26.10 -8.90 4.67
N PHE A 89 -27.25 -8.41 5.16
CA PHE A 89 -27.74 -7.06 4.87
C PHE A 89 -26.80 -5.91 5.24
N ASP A 90 -26.02 -6.04 6.32
CA ASP A 90 -25.20 -4.93 6.82
C ASP A 90 -23.83 -4.83 6.14
N TYR A 91 -23.32 -5.92 5.57
CA TYR A 91 -21.94 -6.02 5.08
C TYR A 91 -21.82 -6.52 3.63
N GLY A 92 -22.89 -7.09 3.07
CA GLY A 92 -22.95 -7.58 1.71
C GLY A 92 -21.97 -8.72 1.40
N VAL A 93 -21.71 -8.89 0.11
CA VAL A 93 -20.72 -9.87 -0.39
C VAL A 93 -19.33 -9.27 -0.29
N ASN A 94 -18.43 -9.94 0.45
CA ASN A 94 -17.06 -9.50 0.69
C ASN A 94 -16.11 -10.68 0.92
N TRP A 95 -14.80 -10.42 0.88
CA TRP A 95 -13.80 -11.43 1.17
C TRP A 95 -13.74 -11.76 2.66
N HIS A 96 -13.73 -13.04 2.97
CA HIS A 96 -13.34 -13.56 4.28
C HIS A 96 -11.90 -14.06 4.18
N CYS A 97 -10.94 -13.29 4.69
CA CYS A 97 -9.53 -13.66 4.74
C CYS A 97 -9.15 -13.98 6.19
N PRO A 98 -9.23 -15.25 6.62
CA PRO A 98 -8.85 -15.60 7.98
C PRO A 98 -7.34 -15.40 8.18
N SER A 99 -6.98 -14.68 9.24
CA SER A 99 -5.58 -14.56 9.66
C SER A 99 -5.14 -15.83 10.36
N VAL A 100 -3.94 -16.31 10.06
CA VAL A 100 -3.32 -17.42 10.79
C VAL A 100 -3.04 -16.98 12.23
N ASP A 101 -3.60 -17.71 13.20
CA ASP A 101 -3.30 -17.50 14.61
C ASP A 101 -1.95 -18.14 14.97
N CYS A 102 -0.99 -17.29 15.36
CA CYS A 102 0.32 -17.75 15.75
C CYS A 102 0.37 -17.96 17.26
N SER A 103 0.54 -19.22 17.69
CA SER A 103 0.70 -19.56 19.11
C SER A 103 1.74 -18.66 19.78
N LEU A 104 1.36 -18.11 20.93
CA LEU A 104 2.30 -17.53 21.89
C LEU A 104 3.24 -18.66 22.31
N GLY A 105 4.54 -18.47 22.17
CA GLY A 105 5.51 -19.54 22.34
C GLY A 105 5.48 -20.16 23.73
N THR A 106 5.93 -21.41 23.83
CA THR A 106 6.14 -22.08 25.12
C THR A 106 7.49 -21.68 25.69
N THR A 107 7.50 -21.09 26.89
CA THR A 107 8.73 -20.91 27.65
C THR A 107 9.13 -22.24 28.29
N ILE A 108 10.34 -22.70 28.00
CA ILE A 108 10.90 -23.91 28.63
C ILE A 108 11.84 -23.43 29.75
N ALA A 109 11.58 -23.85 30.99
CA ALA A 109 12.37 -23.42 32.13
C ALA A 109 13.84 -23.82 31.98
N GLY A 110 14.75 -22.85 32.08
CA GLY A 110 16.19 -23.06 31.96
C GLY A 110 16.75 -23.02 30.54
N TYR A 111 15.94 -22.67 29.53
CA TYR A 111 16.39 -22.47 28.15
C TYR A 111 16.15 -21.03 27.72
N GLU A 112 17.08 -20.48 26.93
CA GLU A 112 16.85 -19.24 26.21
C GLU A 112 16.16 -19.58 24.88
N CYS A 113 14.88 -19.26 24.80
CA CYS A 113 14.08 -19.46 23.59
C CYS A 113 13.82 -18.12 22.93
N TYR A 114 14.00 -18.04 21.62
CA TYR A 114 13.50 -16.92 20.84
C TYR A 114 12.80 -17.42 19.58
N LYS A 115 11.98 -16.55 19.02
CA LYS A 115 11.13 -16.86 17.88
C LYS A 115 11.90 -16.55 16.59
N GLN A 116 12.07 -17.57 15.75
CA GLN A 116 12.65 -17.45 14.42
C GLN A 116 11.57 -17.46 13.35
N HIS A 117 11.62 -16.50 12.45
CA HIS A 117 10.72 -16.32 11.33
C HIS A 117 11.44 -16.55 10.01
N SER A 118 10.66 -16.82 8.98
CA SER A 118 11.13 -17.00 7.60
C SER A 118 10.07 -16.48 6.63
N PHE A 119 10.44 -16.28 5.36
CA PHE A 119 9.52 -15.79 4.34
C PHE A 119 8.59 -16.85 3.76
N ASP A 120 8.79 -18.12 4.10
CA ASP A 120 7.97 -19.25 3.67
C ASP A 120 6.92 -19.67 4.73
N ARG A 121 6.96 -19.08 5.93
CA ARG A 121 6.03 -19.39 7.02
C ARG A 121 5.46 -18.14 7.67
N CYS A 122 4.14 -18.13 7.87
CA CYS A 122 3.49 -16.99 8.52
C CYS A 122 3.96 -16.84 9.97
N CYS A 123 3.91 -17.94 10.71
CA CYS A 123 4.27 -17.98 12.11
C CYS A 123 5.73 -18.38 12.28
N GLY A 124 6.41 -17.68 13.20
CA GLY A 124 7.74 -18.07 13.63
C GLY A 124 7.70 -19.29 14.55
N GLU A 125 8.78 -20.05 14.53
CA GLU A 125 9.00 -21.21 15.39
C GLU A 125 9.85 -20.82 16.60
N ASN A 126 9.60 -21.46 17.74
CA ASN A 126 10.46 -21.26 18.91
C ASN A 126 11.72 -22.10 18.73
N PHE A 127 12.87 -21.45 18.77
CA PHE A 127 14.14 -22.13 18.89
C PHE A 127 14.69 -21.88 20.29
N CYS A 128 14.97 -22.96 21.01
CA CYS A 128 15.45 -22.94 22.39
C CYS A 128 16.88 -23.46 22.46
N TYR A 129 17.76 -22.67 23.03
CA TYR A 129 19.17 -23.00 23.21
C TYR A 129 19.40 -23.45 24.65
N ALA A 130 20.16 -24.53 24.81
CA ALA A 130 20.61 -24.94 26.13
C ALA A 130 21.56 -23.87 26.72
N PRO A 131 21.69 -23.75 28.06
CA PRO A 131 22.55 -22.74 28.68
C PRO A 131 24.02 -22.74 28.24
N ASP A 132 24.49 -23.85 27.70
CA ASP A 132 25.86 -24.09 27.23
C ASP A 132 25.99 -24.14 25.70
N GLU A 133 24.89 -23.90 24.97
CA GLU A 133 24.86 -23.87 23.51
C GLU A 133 25.18 -22.47 22.98
N GLU A 134 26.02 -22.38 21.95
CA GLU A 134 26.31 -21.10 21.30
C GLU A 134 25.08 -20.62 20.51
N LEU A 135 24.65 -19.39 20.77
CA LEU A 135 23.62 -18.70 19.98
C LEU A 135 24.07 -18.57 18.51
N PRO A 136 23.13 -18.38 17.55
CA PRO A 136 23.50 -18.29 16.15
C PRO A 136 24.50 -17.16 15.91
N VAL A 137 25.46 -17.48 15.05
CA VAL A 137 26.51 -16.55 14.62
C VAL A 137 25.96 -15.43 13.74
N VAL A 138 24.82 -15.66 13.07
CA VAL A 138 24.22 -14.67 12.18
C VAL A 138 23.57 -13.57 13.03
N GLN A 139 24.13 -12.38 12.89
CA GLN A 139 23.65 -11.16 13.51
C GLN A 139 23.51 -10.08 12.44
N CYS A 140 22.40 -9.36 12.48
CA CYS A 140 22.11 -8.25 11.61
C CYS A 140 22.11 -6.97 12.44
N GLU A 141 22.55 -5.86 11.86
CA GLU A 141 22.47 -4.55 12.51
C GLU A 141 21.57 -3.63 11.68
N TYR A 142 20.59 -3.01 12.32
CA TYR A 142 19.71 -2.02 11.70
C TYR A 142 19.34 -0.96 12.74
N ASN A 143 19.50 0.32 12.40
CA ASN A 143 19.26 1.46 13.30
C ASN A 143 19.94 1.32 14.68
N ASN A 144 21.20 0.85 14.70
CA ASN A 144 21.99 0.56 15.92
C ASN A 144 21.39 -0.51 16.85
N VAL A 145 20.46 -1.33 16.35
CA VAL A 145 19.91 -2.50 17.05
C VAL A 145 20.46 -3.75 16.39
N THR A 146 20.96 -4.67 17.21
CA THR A 146 21.43 -5.99 16.77
C THR A 146 20.29 -7.00 16.86
N TYR A 147 20.05 -7.69 15.75
CA TYR A 147 19.06 -8.74 15.62
C TYR A 147 19.76 -10.10 15.43
N LEU A 148 19.22 -11.14 16.05
CA LEU A 148 19.65 -12.52 15.87
C LEU A 148 18.97 -13.14 14.65
N HIS A 149 19.57 -14.21 14.12
CA HIS A 149 19.01 -14.98 13.02
C HIS A 149 17.50 -15.27 13.17
N GLY A 150 16.74 -15.00 12.11
CA GLY A 150 15.30 -15.24 12.06
C GLY A 150 14.45 -14.22 12.85
N GLN A 151 15.05 -13.25 13.55
CA GLN A 151 14.26 -12.20 14.19
C GLN A 151 13.68 -11.23 13.17
N HIS A 152 12.49 -10.69 13.45
CA HIS A 152 11.98 -9.55 12.71
C HIS A 152 12.80 -8.31 13.03
N ILE A 153 13.13 -7.56 11.99
CA ILE A 153 13.80 -6.27 12.11
C ILE A 153 12.72 -5.19 12.23
N GLU A 154 12.80 -4.36 13.26
CA GLU A 154 11.87 -3.23 13.43
C GLU A 154 12.25 -2.12 12.45
N THR A 155 11.57 -2.09 11.30
CA THR A 155 11.88 -1.17 10.19
C THR A 155 11.33 0.25 10.43
N GLY A 156 10.25 0.37 11.22
CA GLY A 156 9.47 1.60 11.33
C GLY A 156 8.71 1.98 10.04
N VAL A 157 8.83 1.20 8.96
CA VAL A 157 8.20 1.47 7.67
C VAL A 157 7.01 0.51 7.47
N PRO A 158 5.78 1.04 7.34
CA PRO A 158 4.60 0.22 7.09
C PRO A 158 4.71 -0.64 5.83
N CYS A 159 4.13 -1.85 5.89
CA CYS A 159 4.18 -2.87 4.83
C CYS A 159 5.58 -3.40 4.47
N VAL A 160 6.64 -3.02 5.18
CA VAL A 160 7.98 -3.61 4.98
C VAL A 160 8.26 -4.59 6.10
N LYS A 161 8.47 -5.85 5.73
CA LYS A 161 8.84 -6.93 6.65
C LYS A 161 10.27 -7.36 6.34
N CYS A 162 11.14 -7.24 7.32
CA CYS A 162 12.52 -7.68 7.23
C CYS A 162 12.81 -8.75 8.28
N ILE A 163 13.56 -9.77 7.90
CA ILE A 163 14.00 -10.87 8.75
C ILE A 163 15.52 -10.88 8.74
N CYS A 164 16.13 -11.04 9.91
CA CYS A 164 17.58 -11.18 10.00
C CYS A 164 18.04 -12.52 9.40
N GLU A 165 18.45 -12.49 8.14
CA GLU A 165 19.04 -13.59 7.39
C GLU A 165 20.50 -13.27 7.02
N PRO A 166 21.34 -14.27 6.73
CA PRO A 166 22.74 -14.05 6.34
C PRO A 166 22.93 -13.05 5.20
N GLU A 167 21.95 -12.97 4.31
CA GLU A 167 21.96 -12.12 3.13
C GLU A 167 21.55 -10.67 3.42
N PHE A 168 20.98 -10.36 4.60
CA PHE A 168 20.52 -9.01 4.93
C PHE A 168 21.69 -8.01 4.89
N ASP A 169 21.55 -6.97 4.07
CA ASP A 169 22.63 -6.03 3.77
C ASP A 169 22.50 -4.68 4.50
N GLY A 170 21.53 -4.57 5.42
CA GLY A 170 21.26 -3.34 6.17
C GLY A 170 20.25 -2.40 5.50
N THR A 171 19.74 -2.75 4.32
CA THR A 171 18.76 -1.94 3.56
C THR A 171 17.36 -2.55 3.60
N LEU A 172 16.33 -1.72 3.40
CA LEU A 172 14.92 -2.15 3.46
C LEU A 172 14.38 -2.65 2.10
N ASP A 173 15.09 -2.35 1.02
CA ASP A 173 14.82 -2.78 -0.36
C ASP A 173 15.74 -3.92 -0.81
N GLY A 174 16.68 -4.33 0.05
CA GLY A 174 17.63 -5.40 -0.18
C GLY A 174 17.15 -6.81 0.20
N PRO A 175 18.03 -7.82 0.05
CA PRO A 175 17.79 -9.17 0.54
C PRO A 175 17.44 -9.21 2.03
N GLY A 176 16.62 -10.19 2.43
CA GLY A 176 16.13 -10.30 3.81
C GLY A 176 14.96 -9.36 4.12
N CYS A 177 14.44 -8.62 3.13
CA CYS A 177 13.25 -7.79 3.23
C CYS A 177 12.24 -8.10 2.13
N THR A 178 10.96 -7.94 2.45
CA THR A 178 9.87 -8.03 1.48
C THR A 178 8.76 -7.04 1.81
N THR A 179 7.91 -6.76 0.83
CA THR A 179 6.73 -5.91 1.00
C THR A 179 5.49 -6.78 1.19
N THR A 180 4.65 -6.43 2.17
CA THR A 180 3.44 -7.19 2.55
C THR A 180 2.17 -6.42 2.19
N TYR A 181 2.06 -6.06 0.92
CA TYR A 181 0.98 -5.21 0.44
C TYR A 181 -0.38 -5.89 0.44
N ASP A 182 -0.46 -7.21 0.26
CA ASP A 182 -1.76 -7.91 0.16
C ASP A 182 -2.57 -7.82 1.46
N ARG A 183 -1.90 -7.81 2.62
CA ARG A 183 -2.55 -7.57 3.93
C ARG A 183 -3.19 -6.18 4.04
N HIS A 184 -2.79 -5.28 3.16
CA HIS A 184 -3.28 -3.91 3.08
C HIS A 184 -3.95 -3.67 1.71
N SER A 185 -4.38 -4.75 1.03
CA SER A 185 -5.05 -4.64 -0.26
C SER A 185 -6.46 -4.10 -0.08
N ILE A 186 -6.78 -3.08 -0.88
CA ILE A 186 -8.08 -2.47 -0.96
C ILE A 186 -9.14 -3.49 -1.38
N GLU A 187 -8.88 -4.31 -2.38
CA GLU A 187 -9.91 -5.20 -2.91
C GLU A 187 -10.18 -6.38 -1.97
N LEU A 188 -9.17 -6.85 -1.22
CA LEU A 188 -9.34 -7.89 -0.21
C LEU A 188 -9.99 -7.39 1.08
N HIS A 189 -9.77 -6.13 1.47
CA HIS A 189 -10.16 -5.65 2.80
C HIS A 189 -11.17 -4.50 2.82
N GLY A 190 -11.41 -3.84 1.68
CA GLY A 190 -12.26 -2.64 1.62
C GLY A 190 -13.06 -2.47 0.32
N SER A 191 -13.31 -3.55 -0.43
CA SER A 191 -14.11 -3.49 -1.67
C SER A 191 -15.49 -2.83 -1.46
N THR A 192 -16.15 -3.12 -0.33
CA THR A 192 -17.46 -2.52 0.00
C THR A 192 -17.33 -1.04 0.36
N LEU A 193 -16.23 -0.62 1.00
CA LEU A 193 -15.96 0.77 1.34
C LEU A 193 -15.70 1.61 0.08
N ILE A 194 -14.89 1.11 -0.85
CA ILE A 194 -14.70 1.78 -2.14
C ILE A 194 -16.01 1.89 -2.92
N SER A 195 -16.82 0.82 -2.93
CA SER A 195 -18.13 0.83 -3.59
C SER A 195 -19.11 1.83 -2.94
N ALA A 196 -18.93 2.13 -1.66
CA ALA A 196 -19.69 3.15 -0.93
C ALA A 196 -19.14 4.57 -1.12
N GLY A 197 -18.10 4.77 -1.94
CA GLY A 197 -17.51 6.08 -2.20
C GLY A 197 -16.51 6.54 -1.14
N CYS A 198 -16.01 5.62 -0.29
CA CYS A 198 -14.93 5.93 0.64
C CYS A 198 -13.59 6.06 -0.08
N ALA A 199 -12.71 6.94 0.41
CA ALA A 199 -11.36 7.12 -0.09
C ALA A 199 -10.35 6.37 0.80
N PRO A 200 -9.40 5.62 0.22
CA PRO A 200 -8.34 4.96 0.97
C PRO A 200 -7.31 5.99 1.46
N ILE A 201 -6.87 5.83 2.71
CA ILE A 201 -5.80 6.59 3.34
C ILE A 201 -4.56 5.71 3.42
N TYR A 202 -3.46 6.17 2.84
CA TYR A 202 -2.16 5.50 2.86
C TYR A 202 -1.21 6.14 3.85
N TYR A 203 -0.16 5.43 4.27
CA TYR A 203 0.92 6.05 5.02
C TYR A 203 1.77 6.97 4.14
N ASP A 204 2.18 8.12 4.64
CA ASP A 204 3.02 9.09 3.89
C ASP A 204 4.42 8.54 3.56
N ILE A 205 5.08 7.88 4.51
CA ILE A 205 6.39 7.25 4.34
C ILE A 205 6.34 5.93 3.54
N SER A 206 5.13 5.41 3.30
CA SER A 206 4.88 4.19 2.53
C SER A 206 3.55 4.34 1.79
N PRO A 207 3.49 5.17 0.72
CA PRO A 207 2.25 5.57 0.04
C PRO A 207 1.57 4.42 -0.74
N GLN A 208 2.14 3.22 -0.63
CA GLN A 208 1.60 1.97 -1.15
C GLN A 208 0.96 1.09 -0.06
N CYS A 209 1.07 1.50 1.20
CA CYS A 209 0.59 0.78 2.36
C CYS A 209 -0.67 1.45 2.90
N LEU A 210 -1.82 0.78 2.74
CA LEU A 210 -3.11 1.27 3.21
C LEU A 210 -3.12 1.32 4.74
N TYR A 211 -3.48 2.47 5.30
CA TYR A 211 -3.70 2.67 6.73
C TYR A 211 -5.17 2.40 7.10
N THR A 212 -6.10 3.10 6.44
CA THR A 212 -7.54 3.02 6.72
C THR A 212 -8.34 3.66 5.58
N TYR A 213 -9.63 3.90 5.78
CA TYR A 213 -10.52 4.61 4.86
C TYR A 213 -11.19 5.81 5.51
N ILE A 214 -11.53 6.80 4.71
CA ILE A 214 -12.46 7.87 5.07
C ILE A 214 -13.70 7.79 4.19
N CYS A 215 -14.87 7.84 4.79
CA CYS A 215 -16.15 7.73 4.09
C CYS A 215 -16.93 9.05 4.19
N PRO A 216 -17.77 9.39 3.19
CA PRO A 216 -18.69 10.51 3.30
C PRO A 216 -19.69 10.29 4.45
N VAL A 217 -19.76 11.23 5.38
CA VAL A 217 -20.64 11.24 6.56
C VAL A 217 -21.52 12.49 6.65
N GLY A 218 -21.26 13.52 5.84
CA GLY A 218 -21.99 14.78 5.81
C GLY A 218 -21.30 15.90 6.59
N GLY A 219 -21.36 17.11 6.03
CA GLY A 219 -20.72 18.31 6.60
C GLY A 219 -19.28 18.53 6.13
N GLU A 220 -18.80 17.71 5.19
CA GLU A 220 -17.55 17.93 4.48
C GLU A 220 -17.63 19.13 3.55
N TYR A 221 -16.50 19.75 3.27
CA TYR A 221 -16.40 20.81 2.27
C TYR A 221 -15.04 20.84 1.59
N VAL A 222 -15.01 21.49 0.43
CA VAL A 222 -13.82 21.69 -0.40
C VAL A 222 -13.02 22.87 0.14
N VAL A 223 -11.71 22.68 0.30
CA VAL A 223 -10.74 23.74 0.57
C VAL A 223 -9.94 23.98 -0.70
N THR A 224 -9.99 25.20 -1.21
CA THR A 224 -9.31 25.62 -2.44
C THR A 224 -8.04 26.39 -2.11
N PRO A 225 -6.84 25.82 -2.30
CA PRO A 225 -5.59 26.53 -2.13
C PRO A 225 -5.27 27.41 -3.34
N ASP A 226 -4.38 28.39 -3.19
CA ASP A 226 -4.05 29.36 -4.25
C ASP A 226 -3.48 28.72 -5.54
N ASN A 227 -2.95 27.50 -5.46
CA ASN A 227 -2.38 26.74 -6.58
C ASN A 227 -3.35 25.73 -7.21
N SER A 228 -4.64 25.75 -6.85
CA SER A 228 -5.64 24.90 -7.49
C SER A 228 -5.77 25.23 -8.98
N THR A 229 -5.85 24.21 -9.83
CA THR A 229 -6.03 24.41 -11.28
C THR A 229 -7.41 23.95 -11.70
N GLU A 230 -8.16 24.83 -12.36
CA GLU A 230 -9.44 24.46 -12.96
C GLU A 230 -9.19 23.47 -14.10
N SER A 231 -9.86 22.33 -14.05
CA SER A 231 -9.72 21.22 -15.00
C SER A 231 -11.10 20.69 -15.34
N ASP A 232 -11.25 20.20 -16.57
CA ASP A 232 -12.44 19.47 -17.00
C ASP A 232 -12.59 18.13 -16.23
N TYR A 233 -11.49 17.63 -15.67
CA TYR A 233 -11.45 16.39 -14.88
C TYR A 233 -11.36 16.70 -13.39
N LYS A 234 -12.21 16.03 -12.61
CA LYS A 234 -12.39 16.31 -11.18
C LYS A 234 -12.34 15.03 -10.37
N CYS A 235 -11.86 15.15 -9.14
CA CYS A 235 -12.03 14.08 -8.16
C CYS A 235 -13.41 14.17 -7.50
N THR A 236 -13.94 13.04 -7.06
CA THR A 236 -15.22 12.97 -6.34
C THR A 236 -15.08 12.35 -4.97
N PHE A 237 -15.86 12.84 -4.00
CA PHE A 237 -16.00 12.25 -2.67
C PHE A 237 -17.40 12.53 -2.12
N GLY A 238 -18.24 11.48 -2.03
CA GLY A 238 -19.68 11.66 -1.80
C GLY A 238 -20.29 12.55 -2.87
N ASP A 239 -20.99 13.60 -2.46
CA ASP A 239 -21.59 14.59 -3.37
C ASP A 239 -20.64 15.74 -3.75
N LEU A 240 -19.40 15.73 -3.24
CA LEU A 240 -18.41 16.79 -3.49
C LEU A 240 -17.56 16.50 -4.73
N THR A 241 -17.22 17.57 -5.44
CA THR A 241 -16.31 17.55 -6.59
C THR A 241 -15.12 18.48 -6.34
N PHE A 242 -13.91 18.02 -6.69
CA PHE A 242 -12.66 18.70 -6.43
C PHE A 242 -11.90 18.92 -7.74
N ASN A 243 -11.47 20.15 -7.98
CA ASN A 243 -10.45 20.46 -8.98
C ASN A 243 -9.09 19.95 -8.50
N VAL A 244 -8.14 19.83 -9.44
CA VAL A 244 -6.78 19.39 -9.13
C VAL A 244 -6.12 20.37 -8.16
N GLY A 245 -5.56 19.84 -7.08
CA GLY A 245 -4.94 20.58 -5.98
C GLY A 245 -5.88 20.94 -4.83
N GLU A 246 -7.20 20.80 -4.99
CA GLU A 246 -8.16 21.06 -3.91
C GLU A 246 -8.15 19.94 -2.86
N LYS A 247 -8.46 20.32 -1.61
CA LYS A 247 -8.38 19.43 -0.45
C LYS A 247 -9.74 19.20 0.18
N LEU A 248 -9.92 18.02 0.76
CA LEU A 248 -11.10 17.68 1.57
C LEU A 248 -10.89 18.16 3.00
N PHE A 249 -11.84 18.92 3.51
CA PHE A 249 -12.01 19.12 4.95
C PHE A 249 -13.18 18.27 5.45
N THR A 250 -12.94 17.54 6.53
CA THR A 250 -13.97 16.79 7.25
C THR A 250 -13.60 16.70 8.73
N TRP A 251 -14.60 16.61 9.60
CA TRP A 251 -14.40 16.36 11.03
C TRP A 251 -14.18 14.87 11.34
N ALA A 252 -14.43 13.99 10.36
CA ALA A 252 -14.24 12.55 10.48
C ALA A 252 -12.79 12.11 10.21
N ILE A 253 -11.92 13.02 9.76
CA ILE A 253 -10.50 12.78 9.56
C ILE A 253 -9.69 13.43 10.68
N SER A 254 -8.66 12.74 11.16
CA SER A 254 -7.69 13.32 12.09
C SER A 254 -6.95 14.49 11.41
N GLU A 255 -6.44 15.44 12.19
CA GLU A 255 -5.46 16.43 11.70
C GLU A 255 -4.20 15.80 11.11
N CYS A 256 -3.98 14.52 11.41
CA CYS A 256 -2.88 13.70 10.91
C CYS A 256 -3.09 13.18 9.49
N ALA A 257 -4.25 13.36 8.87
CA ALA A 257 -4.46 12.93 7.50
C ALA A 257 -4.97 14.05 6.59
N GLU A 258 -4.46 14.03 5.37
CA GLU A 258 -4.79 14.99 4.34
C GLU A 258 -5.25 14.26 3.08
N CYS A 259 -6.37 14.72 2.50
CA CYS A 259 -6.93 14.20 1.26
C CYS A 259 -6.93 15.32 0.22
N THR A 260 -6.31 15.07 -0.93
CA THR A 260 -6.14 16.05 -2.02
C THR A 260 -6.50 15.40 -3.35
N CYS A 261 -7.07 16.18 -4.26
CA CYS A 261 -7.24 15.77 -5.65
C CYS A 261 -5.91 15.95 -6.41
N SER A 262 -5.07 14.93 -6.43
CA SER A 262 -3.79 14.94 -7.16
C SER A 262 -3.98 14.54 -8.62
N THR A 263 -4.60 13.38 -8.87
CA THR A 263 -4.94 12.87 -10.20
C THR A 263 -6.39 12.38 -10.16
N PRO A 264 -7.33 12.97 -10.92
CA PRO A 264 -8.71 12.49 -11.01
C PRO A 264 -8.79 11.00 -11.35
N THR A 265 -9.81 10.25 -10.92
CA THR A 265 -11.16 10.65 -10.48
C THR A 265 -11.40 10.51 -8.96
N LEU A 266 -10.45 9.96 -8.21
CA LEU A 266 -10.61 9.71 -6.78
C LEU A 266 -9.64 10.58 -5.97
N LEU A 267 -10.01 10.89 -4.73
CA LEU A 267 -9.10 11.61 -3.84
C LEU A 267 -7.92 10.72 -3.44
N THR A 268 -6.76 11.34 -3.29
CA THR A 268 -5.58 10.71 -2.70
C THR A 268 -5.43 11.18 -1.27
N CYS A 269 -5.42 10.24 -0.33
CA CYS A 269 -5.30 10.54 1.08
C CYS A 269 -4.04 9.93 1.68
N LEU A 270 -3.31 10.73 2.46
CA LEU A 270 -2.11 10.32 3.17
C LEU A 270 -2.24 10.59 4.67
N TRP A 271 -1.75 9.66 5.47
CA TRP A 271 -1.60 9.75 6.92
C TRP A 271 -0.16 10.10 7.25
N ASN A 272 0.03 11.20 7.97
CA ASN A 272 1.31 11.63 8.49
C ASN A 272 1.72 10.76 9.68
N THR A 273 2.77 9.97 9.49
CA THR A 273 3.29 9.04 10.51
C THR A 273 3.98 9.72 11.69
N GLU A 274 4.40 10.99 11.56
CA GLU A 274 4.98 11.81 12.62
C GLU A 274 3.92 12.60 13.42
N CYS A 275 2.64 12.49 13.05
CA CYS A 275 1.60 13.24 13.72
C CYS A 275 1.39 12.75 15.16
N GLY A 276 1.53 13.67 16.12
CA GLY A 276 1.36 13.39 17.56
C GLY A 276 2.62 12.89 18.29
N THR A 277 3.79 12.89 17.66
CA THR A 277 5.07 12.51 18.30
C THR A 277 5.84 13.71 18.90
N LEU A 278 5.13 14.68 19.49
CA LEU A 278 5.71 15.84 20.21
C LEU A 278 5.83 15.61 21.72
#